data_AF-A0A951LYZ9-F1
#
_entry.id   AF-A0A951LYZ9-F1
#
_cell.length_a   1.000
_cell.length_b   1.000
_cell.length_c   1.000
_cell.angle_alpha   90.00
_cell.angle_beta   90.00
_cell.angle_gamma   90.00
#
_symmetry.space_group_name_H-M   'P 1'
#
loop_
_entity.id
_entity.type
_entity.pdbx_description
1 polymer ?
#
loop_
_entity_poly.entity_id
_entity_poly.type
_entity_poly.pdbx_seq_one_letter_code
_entity_poly.pdbx_strand_id
1 'polypeptide(L)' 'MSDFLVAIGLVFVIEGLVFAAFPNSAKNAVASVLEASDFSLRVVGIGAALVGLILVWIVRS' A
#
# COMPACT_ATOMS: atom_id res chain seq x y z
N MET A 1 16.73 -8.29 11.32
CA MET A 1 16.57 -8.72 9.89
C MET A 1 15.25 -9.46 9.68
N SER A 2 14.77 -10.21 10.68
CA SER A 2 13.43 -10.81 10.71
C SER A 2 12.32 -9.78 10.56
N ASP A 3 12.42 -8.59 11.16
CA ASP A 3 11.36 -7.58 11.15
C ASP A 3 11.01 -7.10 9.73
N PHE A 4 12.00 -7.00 8.84
CA PHE A 4 11.78 -6.61 7.45
C PHE A 4 11.02 -7.70 6.69
N LEU A 5 11.40 -8.97 6.90
CA LEU A 5 10.70 -10.13 6.33
C LEU A 5 9.26 -10.22 6.86
N VAL A 6 9.05 -9.95 8.15
CA VAL A 6 7.72 -9.90 8.77
C VAL A 6 6.89 -8.76 8.16
N ALA A 7 7.45 -7.56 7.98
CA ALA A 7 6.76 -6.44 7.36
C ALA A 7 6.33 -6.77 5.92
N ILE A 8 7.22 -7.37 5.12
CA ILE A 8 6.88 -7.84 3.77
C ILE A 8 5.77 -8.88 3.82
N GLY A 9 5.88 -9.88 4.71
CA GLY A 9 4.87 -10.91 4.88
C GLY A 9 3.50 -10.33 5.24
N LEU A 10 3.47 -9.34 6.12
CA LEU A 10 2.24 -8.66 6.53
C LEU A 10 1.59 -7.90 5.37
N VAL A 11 2.37 -7.20 4.54
CA VAL A 11 1.87 -6.54 3.33
C VAL A 11 1.19 -7.56 2.40
N PHE A 12 1.83 -8.70 2.15
CA PHE A 12 1.23 -9.75 1.32
C PHE A 12 -0.06 -10.33 1.91
N VAL A 13 -0.12 -10.54 3.22
CA VAL A 13 -1.34 -11.02 3.89
C VAL A 13 -2.47 -10.00 3.74
N ILE A 14 -2.20 -8.72 3.99
CA ILE A 14 -3.21 -7.66 3.88
C ILE A 14 -3.70 -7.54 2.43
N GLU A 15 -2.80 -7.43 1.46
CA GLU A 15 -3.14 -7.35 0.04
C GLU A 15 -3.96 -8.57 -0.40
N GLY A 16 -3.51 -9.78 -0.06
CA GLY A 16 -4.21 -11.03 -0.40
C GLY A 16 -5.61 -11.10 0.20
N LEU A 17 -5.79 -10.66 1.44
CA LEU A 17 -7.10 -10.59 2.08
C LEU A 17 -8.02 -9.57 1.42
N VAL A 18 -7.50 -8.40 1.02
CA VAL A 18 -8.29 -7.39 0.31
C VAL A 18 -8.77 -7.94 -1.03
N PHE A 19 -7.91 -8.62 -1.79
CA PHE A 19 -8.30 -9.26 -3.05
C PHE A 19 -9.31 -10.40 -2.86
N ALA A 20 -9.15 -11.21 -1.81
CA ALA A 20 -10.04 -12.34 -1.53
C ALA A 20 -11.42 -11.90 -1.00
N ALA A 21 -11.46 -10.93 -0.09
CA ALA A 21 -12.69 -10.46 0.54
C ALA A 21 -13.46 -9.45 -0.33
N PHE A 22 -12.76 -8.59 -1.08
CA PHE A 22 -13.35 -7.50 -1.85
C PHE A 22 -12.83 -7.43 -3.30
N PRO A 23 -13.01 -8.48 -4.11
CA PRO A 23 -12.45 -8.55 -5.46
C PRO A 23 -12.96 -7.44 -6.41
N ASN A 24 -14.21 -7.00 -6.25
CA ASN A 24 -14.77 -5.92 -7.08
C ASN A 24 -14.16 -4.56 -6.73
N SER A 25 -13.97 -4.26 -5.44
CA SER A 25 -13.32 -3.02 -5.01
C SER A 25 -11.89 -2.94 -5.53
N ALA A 26 -11.16 -4.06 -5.50
CA ALA A 26 -9.80 -4.14 -6.03
C ALA A 26 -9.75 -3.87 -7.55
N LYS A 27 -10.68 -4.45 -8.33
CA LYS A 27 -10.79 -4.18 -9.78
C LYS A 27 -11.09 -2.71 -10.06
N ASN A 28 -12.02 -2.11 -9.32
CA ASN A 28 -12.37 -0.70 -9.48
C ASN A 28 -11.20 0.23 -9.11
N ALA A 29 -10.43 -0.11 -8.08
CA ALA A 29 -9.23 0.64 -7.72
C ALA A 29 -8.21 0.62 -8.86
N VAL A 30 -7.96 -0.54 -9.48
CA VAL A 30 -7.07 -0.64 -10.64
C VAL A 30 -7.58 0.20 -11.83
N ALA A 31 -8.89 0.19 -12.09
CA ALA A 31 -9.47 1.03 -13.13
C ALA A 31 -9.25 2.53 -12.85
N SER A 32 -9.45 2.96 -11.60
CA SER A 32 -9.19 4.36 -11.21
C SER A 32 -7.71 4.76 -11.32
N VAL A 33 -6.79 3.82 -11.09
CA VAL A 33 -5.35 4.04 -11.29
C VAL A 33 -5.02 4.21 -12.78
N LEU A 34 -5.68 3.48 -13.68
CA LEU A 34 -5.46 3.61 -15.11
C LEU A 34 -5.98 4.94 -15.69
N GLU A 35 -7.01 5.52 -15.08
CA GLU A 35 -7.56 6.82 -15.48
C GLU A 35 -6.84 8.01 -14.84
N ALA A 36 -6.12 7.80 -13.74
CA ALA A 36 -5.37 8.84 -13.05
C ALA A 36 -4.12 9.27 -13.82
N SER A 37 -3.78 10.56 -13.75
CA SER A 37 -2.54 11.06 -14.36
C SER A 37 -1.30 10.58 -13.61
N ASP A 38 -0.22 10.33 -14.35
CA ASP A 38 1.08 9.91 -13.81
C ASP A 38 1.57 10.83 -12.68
N PHE A 39 1.34 12.14 -12.81
CA PHE A 39 1.73 13.11 -11.80
C PHE A 39 0.97 12.91 -10.49
N SER A 40 -0.36 12.72 -10.55
CA SER A 40 -1.18 12.49 -9.37
C SER A 40 -0.80 11.18 -8.68
N LEU A 41 -0.57 10.12 -9.45
CA LEU A 41 -0.11 8.83 -8.94
C LEU A 41 1.23 8.94 -8.19
N ARG A 42 2.20 9.68 -8.76
CA ARG A 42 3.50 9.91 -8.12
C ARG A 42 3.37 10.69 -6.82
N VAL A 43 2.57 11.76 -6.81
CA VAL A 43 2.37 12.58 -5.59
C VAL A 43 1.72 11.76 -4.48
N VAL A 44 0.67 11.01 -4.81
CA VAL A 44 -0.02 10.14 -3.83
C VAL A 44 0.91 9.03 -3.34
N GLY A 45 1.66 8.38 -4.24
CA GLY A 45 2.60 7.32 -3.89
C GLY A 45 3.73 7.81 -2.97
N ILE A 46 4.32 8.96 -3.28
CA ILE A 46 5.37 9.57 -2.44
C ILE A 46 4.78 9.99 -1.09
N GLY A 47 3.60 10.60 -1.08
CA GLY A 47 2.90 10.97 0.17
C GLY A 47 2.64 9.77 1.06
N ALA A 48 2.11 8.68 0.50
CA ALA A 48 1.86 7.43 1.23
C ALA A 48 3.15 6.81 1.77
N ALA A 49 4.23 6.81 0.99
CA ALA A 49 5.53 6.30 1.41
C ALA A 49 6.12 7.11 2.59
N LEU A 50 6.03 8.44 2.55
CA LEU A 50 6.49 9.30 3.64
C LEU A 50 5.68 9.09 4.92
N VAL A 51 4.34 9.00 4.80
CA VAL A 51 3.47 8.71 5.95
C VAL A 51 3.80 7.34 6.55
N GLY A 52 3.95 6.31 5.71
CA GLY A 52 4.34 4.97 6.15
C GLY A 52 5.69 4.96 6.86
N LEU A 53 6.67 5.70 6.34
CA LEU A 53 7.98 5.83 6.97
C LEU A 53 7.90 6.49 8.35
N ILE A 54 7.14 7.59 8.48
CA ILE A 54 6.94 8.28 9.76
C ILE A 54 6.25 7.37 10.76
N LEU A 55 5.23 6.62 10.36
CA LEU A 55 4.54 5.66 11.23
C LEU A 55 5.48 4.56 11.73
N VAL A 56 6.26 3.95 10.83
CA VAL A 56 7.26 2.94 11.21
C VAL A 56 8.30 3.53 12.15
N TRP A 57 8.73 4.78 11.92
CA TRP A 57 9.67 5.47 12.78
C TRP A 57 9.09 5.69 14.19
N ILE A 58 7.85 6.17 14.30
CA ILE A 58 7.18 6.39 15.60
C ILE A 58 6.97 5.08 16.36
N VAL A 59 6.51 4.02 15.68
CA VAL A 59 6.23 2.73 16.33
C VAL A 59 7.51 2.03 16.79
N ARG A 60 8.64 2.30 16.14
CA ARG A 60 9.93 1.66 16.43
C ARG A 60 10.93 2.54 17.20
N SER A 61 10.58 3.79 17.48
CA SER A 61 11.32 4.70 18.38
C SER A 61 11.07 4.37 19.83
#